data_AF-A0A7T5UQF9-F1
#
_entry.id   AF-A0A7T5UQF9-F1
#
_cell.length_a   1.000
_cell.length_b   1.000
_cell.length_c   1.000
_cell.angle_alpha   90.00
_cell.angle_beta   90.00
_cell.angle_gamma   90.00
#
_symmetry.space_group_name_H-M   'P 1'
#
loop_
_entity.id
_entity.type
_entity.pdbx_description
1 polymer ?
#
loop_
_entity_poly.entity_id
_entity_poly.type
_entity_poly.pdbx_seq_one_letter_code
_entity_poly.pdbx_strand_id
1 'polypeptide(L)'
;MRNIIIIIFIIFITVISAGKISAQDRYATCDQCGYCQLSPTPGNWLSCKQCLYPTANSDASSKETLKIDPVTGNPPQSEPGNYYTMIGCINTSLDSFTNPLAAGSVTQKLLNIVFSIAGGIAFLYLLYGSFLVLTSQSDPEKLNQGKRVIYGAIIGVIFAFSAVFIVNMIASNVLKIPGFSQ
;
A
#
# COMPACT_ATOMS: atom_id res chain seq x y z
N MET A 1 -58.48 0.75 46.45
CA MET A 1 -57.07 0.52 46.87
C MET A 1 -56.36 -0.53 46.01
N ARG A 2 -56.92 -1.72 45.76
CA ARG A 2 -56.31 -2.78 44.92
C ARG A 2 -55.93 -2.34 43.49
N ASN A 3 -56.78 -1.58 42.81
CA ASN A 3 -56.54 -1.17 41.41
C ASN A 3 -55.47 -0.06 41.29
N ILE A 4 -55.27 0.76 42.33
CA ILE A 4 -54.25 1.82 42.35
C ILE A 4 -52.85 1.21 42.49
N ILE A 5 -52.72 0.16 43.31
CA ILE A 5 -51.44 -0.56 43.50
C ILE A 5 -51.00 -1.25 42.20
N ILE A 6 -51.95 -1.83 41.44
CA ILE A 6 -51.65 -2.48 40.15
C ILE A 6 -51.15 -1.46 39.11
N ILE A 7 -51.73 -0.27 39.06
CA ILE A 7 -51.30 0.80 38.13
C ILE A 7 -49.89 1.28 38.48
N ILE A 8 -49.58 1.46 39.76
CA ILE A 8 -48.24 1.86 40.21
C ILE A 8 -47.20 0.77 39.86
N PHE A 9 -47.55 -0.50 40.01
CA PHE A 9 -46.66 -1.62 39.69
C PHE A 9 -46.40 -1.73 38.17
N ILE A 10 -47.42 -1.52 37.34
CA ILE A 10 -47.28 -1.47 35.86
C ILE A 10 -46.41 -0.30 35.44
N ILE A 11 -46.62 0.89 36.02
CA ILE A 11 -45.78 2.07 35.74
C ILE A 11 -44.32 1.79 36.11
N PHE A 12 -44.06 1.21 37.29
CA PHE A 12 -42.72 0.87 37.74
C PHE A 12 -42.03 -0.15 36.80
N ILE A 13 -42.75 -1.18 36.34
CA ILE A 13 -42.24 -2.16 35.36
C ILE A 13 -41.93 -1.49 34.01
N THR A 14 -42.77 -0.58 33.54
CA THR A 14 -42.52 0.14 32.27
C THR A 14 -41.32 1.08 32.35
N VAL A 15 -41.08 1.69 33.51
CA VAL A 15 -39.91 2.57 33.75
C VAL A 15 -38.61 1.77 33.79
N ILE A 16 -38.61 0.56 34.35
CA ILE A 16 -37.42 -0.31 34.39
C ILE A 16 -37.05 -0.81 32.98
N SER A 17 -38.04 -1.12 32.13
CA SER A 17 -37.79 -1.66 30.79
C SER A 17 -37.40 -0.58 29.75
N ALA A 18 -37.64 0.70 30.04
CA ALA A 18 -37.28 1.82 29.15
C ALA A 18 -35.81 2.27 29.27
N GLY A 19 -35.03 1.69 30.20
CA GLY A 19 -33.60 1.91 30.29
C GLY A 19 -32.87 1.26 29.11
N LYS A 20 -32.90 1.87 27.93
CA LYS A 20 -31.99 1.50 26.83
C LYS A 20 -30.57 1.82 27.28
N ILE A 21 -29.82 0.80 27.67
CA ILE A 21 -28.37 0.88 27.87
C ILE A 21 -27.75 1.11 26.48
N SER A 22 -27.49 2.37 26.15
CA SER A 22 -26.72 2.74 24.96
C SER A 22 -25.27 2.33 25.20
N ALA A 23 -24.81 1.28 24.53
CA ALA A 23 -23.39 0.92 24.51
C ALA A 23 -22.60 2.11 23.94
N GLN A 24 -21.80 2.78 24.77
CA GLN A 24 -20.96 3.88 24.32
C GLN A 24 -19.79 3.31 23.51
N ASP A 25 -19.65 3.75 22.25
CA ASP A 25 -18.54 3.35 21.38
C ASP A 25 -17.20 3.70 22.04
N ARG A 26 -16.32 2.70 22.17
CA ARG A 26 -14.97 2.85 22.71
C ARG A 26 -13.97 2.94 21.56
N TYR A 27 -12.96 3.78 21.70
CA TYR A 27 -11.93 3.98 20.68
C TYR A 27 -10.54 3.67 21.26
N ALA A 28 -9.66 3.11 20.42
CA ALA A 28 -8.25 2.96 20.70
C ALA A 28 -7.55 4.33 20.71
N THR A 29 -6.42 4.42 21.41
CA THR A 29 -5.64 5.66 21.49
C THR A 29 -5.00 6.01 20.15
N CYS A 30 -4.45 5.00 19.44
CA CYS A 30 -3.81 5.13 18.14
C CYS A 30 -3.99 3.84 17.32
N ASP A 31 -3.97 3.96 15.98
CA ASP A 31 -3.93 2.84 15.04
C ASP A 31 -2.48 2.48 14.60
N GLN A 32 -2.32 1.39 13.85
CA GLN A 32 -1.00 0.98 13.31
C GLN A 32 -0.45 1.93 12.23
N CYS A 33 -1.27 2.85 11.73
CA CYS A 33 -0.88 3.87 10.77
C CYS A 33 -0.43 5.18 11.44
N GLY A 34 -0.43 5.23 12.78
CA GLY A 34 -0.02 6.38 13.57
C GLY A 34 -1.10 7.47 13.70
N TYR A 35 -2.35 7.20 13.31
CA TYR A 35 -3.46 8.10 13.54
C TYR A 35 -3.99 7.93 14.97
N CYS A 36 -4.05 9.04 15.70
CA CYS A 36 -4.45 9.09 17.10
C CYS A 36 -5.59 10.10 17.29
N GLN A 37 -6.47 9.82 18.25
CA GLN A 37 -7.71 10.59 18.52
C GLN A 37 -7.55 12.11 18.73
N LEU A 38 -6.38 12.58 19.17
CA LEU A 38 -6.09 13.98 19.49
C LEU A 38 -4.99 14.59 18.58
N SER A 39 -4.61 13.89 17.51
CA SER A 39 -3.55 14.33 16.60
C SER A 39 -4.11 14.61 15.21
N PRO A 40 -3.54 15.59 14.48
CA PRO A 40 -3.83 15.72 13.06
C PRO A 40 -3.45 14.43 12.33
N THR A 41 -4.21 14.09 11.30
CA THR A 41 -3.97 12.91 10.47
C THR A 41 -2.62 13.05 9.77
N PRO A 42 -1.71 12.05 9.87
CA PRO A 42 -0.47 12.08 9.11
C PRO A 42 -0.75 12.01 7.60
N GLY A 43 0.06 12.68 6.79
CA GLY A 43 -0.19 12.78 5.34
C GLY A 43 -0.19 11.43 4.60
N ASN A 44 0.52 10.43 5.14
CA ASN A 44 0.57 9.06 4.62
C ASN A 44 -0.50 8.14 5.22
N TRP A 45 -1.41 8.65 6.05
CA TRP A 45 -2.43 7.83 6.71
C TRP A 45 -3.35 7.17 5.69
N LEU A 46 -3.83 7.88 4.67
CA LEU A 46 -4.76 7.34 3.68
C LEU A 46 -4.16 6.11 2.97
N SER A 47 -2.90 6.20 2.55
CA SER A 47 -2.15 5.12 1.91
C SER A 47 -1.91 3.94 2.86
N CYS A 48 -1.62 4.22 4.13
CA CYS A 48 -1.45 3.18 5.15
C CYS A 48 -2.77 2.47 5.46
N LYS A 49 -3.85 3.24 5.66
CA LYS A 49 -5.19 2.74 5.93
C LYS A 49 -5.64 1.81 4.82
N GLN A 50 -5.49 2.23 3.56
CA GLN A 50 -5.85 1.40 2.42
C GLN A 50 -5.08 0.07 2.36
N CYS A 51 -3.89 0.01 2.97
CA CYS A 51 -3.08 -1.21 3.06
C CYS A 51 -3.48 -2.11 4.23
N LEU A 52 -3.53 -1.57 5.45
CA LEU A 52 -3.74 -2.37 6.65
C LEU A 52 -5.21 -2.63 6.95
N TYR A 53 -6.09 -1.70 6.59
CA TYR A 53 -7.52 -1.67 6.92
C TYR A 53 -8.36 -1.34 5.67
N PRO A 54 -8.39 -2.21 4.64
CA PRO A 54 -9.07 -1.89 3.38
C PRO A 54 -10.59 -1.72 3.53
N THR A 55 -11.18 -2.28 4.59
CA THR A 55 -12.62 -2.20 4.88
C THR A 55 -13.03 -0.90 5.59
N ALA A 56 -12.08 -0.11 6.10
CA ALA A 56 -12.36 1.14 6.78
C ALA A 56 -12.52 2.30 5.77
N ASN A 57 -13.37 3.28 6.09
CA ASN A 57 -13.65 4.45 5.27
C ASN A 57 -12.35 5.27 4.99
N SER A 58 -12.29 5.94 3.84
CA SER A 58 -11.25 6.92 3.48
C SER A 58 -11.24 8.17 4.37
N ASP A 59 -12.31 8.43 5.12
CA ASP A 59 -12.40 9.59 5.99
C ASP A 59 -11.83 9.29 7.39
N ALA A 60 -10.77 9.98 7.80
CA ALA A 60 -10.22 9.83 9.14
C ALA A 60 -11.20 10.29 10.25
N SER A 61 -12.10 11.21 9.92
CA SER A 61 -13.12 11.72 10.85
C SER A 61 -14.10 10.66 11.32
N SER A 62 -14.26 9.54 10.59
CA SER A 62 -15.13 8.44 10.99
C SER A 62 -14.57 7.62 12.16
N LYS A 63 -13.27 7.77 12.47
CA LYS A 63 -12.54 7.04 13.52
C LYS A 63 -12.72 5.52 13.47
N GLU A 64 -13.06 4.96 12.30
CA GLU A 64 -13.31 3.53 12.14
C GLU A 64 -12.07 2.68 12.41
N THR A 65 -10.87 3.17 12.06
CA THR A 65 -9.60 2.49 12.39
C THR A 65 -9.26 2.47 13.88
N LEU A 66 -10.02 3.19 14.71
CA LEU A 66 -9.85 3.18 16.16
C LEU A 66 -11.02 2.51 16.89
N LYS A 67 -12.13 2.18 16.21
CA LYS A 67 -13.34 1.70 16.88
C LYS A 67 -13.11 0.31 17.48
N ILE A 68 -13.19 0.21 18.81
CA ILE A 68 -13.05 -1.06 19.53
C ILE A 68 -14.35 -1.84 19.41
N ASP A 69 -14.25 -3.11 19.06
CA ASP A 69 -15.39 -4.01 19.00
C ASP A 69 -15.98 -4.23 20.41
N PRO A 70 -17.27 -3.97 20.64
CA PRO A 70 -17.90 -4.12 21.95
C PRO A 70 -17.99 -5.57 22.44
N VAL A 71 -17.85 -6.56 21.56
CA VAL A 71 -17.92 -8.00 21.89
C VAL A 71 -16.54 -8.54 22.25
N THR A 72 -15.52 -8.24 21.43
CA THR A 72 -14.16 -8.76 21.62
C THR A 72 -13.27 -7.87 22.49
N GLY A 73 -13.60 -6.58 22.63
CA GLY A 73 -12.81 -5.61 23.36
C GLY A 73 -11.48 -5.25 22.68
N ASN A 74 -11.24 -5.75 21.46
CA ASN A 74 -10.01 -5.53 20.72
C ASN A 74 -10.18 -4.40 19.69
N PRO A 75 -9.11 -3.62 19.43
CA PRO A 75 -9.09 -2.68 18.31
C PRO A 75 -9.13 -3.44 16.97
N PRO A 76 -9.48 -2.77 15.86
CA PRO A 76 -9.43 -3.39 14.54
C PRO A 76 -8.00 -3.83 14.25
N GLN A 77 -7.84 -5.11 13.93
CA GLN A 77 -6.55 -5.72 13.61
C GLN A 77 -6.25 -5.49 12.13
N SER A 78 -4.98 -5.30 11.77
CA SER A 78 -4.57 -5.25 10.36
C SER A 78 -4.87 -6.57 9.67
N GLU A 79 -5.24 -6.54 8.39
CA GLU A 79 -5.35 -7.76 7.60
C GLU A 79 -4.00 -8.51 7.56
N PRO A 80 -3.97 -9.81 7.93
CA PRO A 80 -2.73 -10.56 7.98
C PRO A 80 -2.11 -10.69 6.58
N GLY A 81 -0.82 -10.37 6.49
CA GLY A 81 -0.08 -10.35 5.24
C GLY A 81 0.07 -8.96 4.63
N ASN A 82 -0.67 -7.94 5.08
CA ASN A 82 -0.47 -6.56 4.61
C ASN A 82 0.52 -5.81 5.50
N TYR A 83 1.59 -5.29 4.90
CA TYR A 83 2.59 -4.48 5.56
C TYR A 83 2.74 -3.14 4.84
N TYR A 84 2.61 -2.04 5.57
CA TYR A 84 2.85 -0.71 5.04
C TYR A 84 4.27 -0.27 5.36
N THR A 85 5.06 0.01 4.33
CA THR A 85 6.47 0.40 4.43
C THR A 85 6.73 1.70 3.68
N MET A 86 7.98 2.20 3.74
CA MET A 86 8.39 3.39 2.97
C MET A 86 8.18 3.23 1.45
N ILE A 87 8.25 2.00 0.94
CA ILE A 87 8.02 1.68 -0.48
C ILE A 87 6.54 1.42 -0.80
N GLY A 88 5.65 1.68 0.16
CA GLY A 88 4.20 1.50 0.07
C GLY A 88 3.73 0.16 0.64
N CYS A 89 2.51 -0.22 0.26
CA CYS A 89 1.86 -1.46 0.73
C CYS A 89 2.49 -2.71 0.12
N ILE A 90 2.79 -3.72 0.93
CA ILE A 90 3.29 -5.04 0.51
C ILE A 90 2.33 -6.08 1.07
N ASN A 91 1.72 -6.87 0.19
CA ASN A 91 0.91 -8.03 0.59
C ASN A 91 1.75 -9.30 0.46
N THR A 92 1.90 -10.05 1.56
CA THR A 92 2.62 -11.33 1.62
C THR A 92 1.73 -12.47 2.13
N SER A 93 0.41 -12.35 2.04
CA SER A 93 -0.51 -13.43 2.43
C SER A 93 -0.22 -14.69 1.59
N LEU A 94 -0.41 -15.88 2.17
CA LEU A 94 -0.10 -17.16 1.49
C LEU A 94 -0.85 -17.31 0.15
N ASP A 95 -2.03 -16.71 0.01
CA ASP A 95 -2.78 -16.63 -1.25
C ASP A 95 -2.04 -15.90 -2.39
N SER A 96 -1.07 -15.04 -2.05
CA SER A 96 -0.15 -14.38 -3.00
C SER A 96 0.92 -15.32 -3.56
N PHE A 97 1.13 -16.50 -2.98
CA PHE A 97 2.09 -17.48 -3.51
C PHE A 97 1.43 -18.72 -4.13
N THR A 98 0.20 -19.07 -3.70
CA THR A 98 -0.57 -20.18 -4.28
C THR A 98 -1.27 -19.81 -5.57
N ASN A 99 -1.67 -18.54 -5.76
CA ASN A 99 -2.27 -18.08 -7.01
C ASN A 99 -1.22 -17.36 -7.88
N PRO A 100 -0.96 -17.82 -9.12
CA PRO A 100 -0.02 -17.15 -10.02
C PRO A 100 -0.46 -15.71 -10.36
N LEU A 101 -1.74 -15.39 -10.20
CA LEU A 101 -2.28 -14.03 -10.38
C LEU A 101 -1.97 -13.10 -9.19
N ALA A 102 -1.87 -13.63 -7.97
CA ALA A 102 -1.60 -12.83 -6.76
C ALA A 102 -0.09 -12.66 -6.50
N ALA A 103 0.73 -13.61 -6.98
CA ALA A 103 2.19 -13.46 -7.05
C ALA A 103 2.60 -12.25 -7.91
N GLY A 104 1.77 -11.91 -8.90
CA GLY A 104 1.92 -10.72 -9.72
C GLY A 104 2.00 -9.42 -8.90
N SER A 105 1.34 -9.31 -7.76
CA SER A 105 1.33 -8.05 -6.98
C SER A 105 2.71 -7.73 -6.36
N VAL A 106 3.36 -8.75 -5.78
CA VAL A 106 4.70 -8.63 -5.20
C VAL A 106 5.75 -8.52 -6.30
N THR A 107 5.64 -9.34 -7.35
CA THR A 107 6.55 -9.30 -8.50
C THR A 107 6.47 -7.94 -9.21
N GLN A 108 5.28 -7.39 -9.46
CA GLN A 108 5.10 -6.09 -10.10
C GLN A 108 5.74 -4.96 -9.28
N LYS A 109 5.57 -4.98 -7.95
CA LYS A 109 6.22 -3.99 -7.07
C LYS A 109 7.73 -4.12 -7.09
N LEU A 110 8.25 -5.34 -7.01
CA LEU A 110 9.70 -5.60 -7.08
C LEU A 110 10.28 -5.14 -8.42
N LEU A 111 9.63 -5.47 -9.53
CA LEU A 111 10.03 -5.03 -10.87
C LEU A 111 10.05 -3.51 -10.93
N ASN A 112 8.99 -2.82 -10.49
CA ASN A 112 8.94 -1.36 -10.53
C ASN A 112 10.13 -0.72 -9.76
N ILE A 113 10.47 -1.27 -8.59
CA ILE A 113 11.62 -0.81 -7.80
C ILE A 113 12.94 -1.04 -8.54
N VAL A 114 13.15 -2.24 -9.08
CA VAL A 114 14.38 -2.57 -9.82
C VAL A 114 14.52 -1.71 -11.07
N PHE A 115 13.43 -1.53 -11.85
CA PHE A 115 13.42 -0.68 -13.04
C PHE A 115 13.66 0.79 -12.70
N SER A 116 13.07 1.29 -11.62
CA SER A 116 13.30 2.66 -11.14
C SER A 116 14.77 2.90 -10.79
N ILE A 117 15.40 1.96 -10.08
CA ILE A 117 16.81 2.07 -9.69
C ILE A 117 17.72 1.90 -10.90
N ALA A 118 17.46 0.91 -11.76
CA ALA A 118 18.25 0.65 -12.96
C ALA A 118 18.21 1.84 -13.94
N GLY A 119 17.03 2.43 -14.15
CA GLY A 119 16.88 3.65 -14.95
C GLY A 119 17.64 4.83 -14.37
N GLY A 120 17.58 5.02 -13.04
CA GLY A 120 18.35 6.06 -12.35
C GLY A 120 19.86 5.89 -12.48
N ILE A 121 20.37 4.67 -12.30
CA ILE A 121 21.81 4.37 -12.45
C ILE A 121 22.25 4.56 -13.90
N ALA A 122 21.46 4.10 -14.87
CA ALA A 122 21.77 4.29 -16.29
C ALA A 122 21.84 5.78 -16.67
N PHE A 123 20.93 6.59 -16.13
CA PHE A 123 20.95 8.05 -16.32
C PHE A 123 22.22 8.69 -15.75
N LEU A 124 22.67 8.27 -14.55
CA LEU A 124 23.93 8.75 -13.97
C LEU A 124 25.15 8.37 -14.82
N TYR A 125 25.20 7.16 -15.37
CA TYR A 125 26.28 6.76 -16.28
C TYR A 125 26.27 7.54 -17.60
N LEU A 126 25.09 7.87 -18.13
CA LEU A 126 24.98 8.76 -19.30
C LEU A 126 25.54 10.15 -19.00
N LEU A 127 25.21 10.74 -17.85
CA LEU A 127 25.76 12.03 -17.44
C LEU A 127 27.28 11.97 -17.26
N TYR A 128 27.78 10.94 -16.57
CA TYR A 128 29.21 10.75 -16.36
C TYR A 128 29.98 10.57 -17.68
N GLY A 129 29.47 9.70 -18.57
CA GLY A 129 30.06 9.50 -19.90
C GLY A 129 30.03 10.77 -20.75
N SER A 130 28.94 11.54 -20.69
CA SER A 130 28.81 12.81 -21.39
C SER A 130 29.83 13.83 -20.88
N PHE A 131 29.98 13.97 -19.57
CA PHE A 131 30.96 14.87 -18.96
C PHE A 131 32.40 14.50 -19.34
N LEU A 132 32.71 13.20 -19.39
CA LEU A 132 34.03 12.71 -19.77
C LEU A 132 34.37 13.05 -21.24
N VAL A 133 33.40 12.94 -22.16
CA VAL A 133 33.55 13.33 -23.57
C VAL A 133 33.70 14.85 -23.72
N LEU A 134 32.94 15.65 -22.97
CA LEU A 134 33.02 17.11 -23.04
C LEU A 134 34.35 17.64 -22.51
N THR A 135 34.91 16.99 -21.48
CA THR A 135 36.14 17.43 -20.79
C THR A 135 37.41 16.84 -21.40
N SER A 136 37.33 16.07 -22.49
CA SER A 136 38.48 15.29 -22.97
C SER A 136 39.60 16.13 -23.58
N GLN A 137 39.41 17.42 -23.88
CA GLN A 137 40.45 18.33 -24.37
C GLN A 137 41.36 17.69 -25.44
N SER A 138 40.77 17.01 -26.44
CA SER A 138 41.45 16.29 -27.53
C SER A 138 42.30 15.05 -27.16
N ASP A 139 42.23 14.57 -25.92
CA ASP A 139 42.79 13.28 -25.51
C ASP A 139 41.95 12.11 -26.07
N PRO A 140 42.50 11.29 -27.00
CA PRO A 140 41.77 10.20 -27.64
C PRO A 140 41.39 9.09 -26.67
N GLU A 141 42.11 8.91 -25.56
CA GLU A 141 41.84 7.87 -24.59
C GLU A 141 40.58 8.20 -23.78
N LYS A 142 40.49 9.43 -23.26
CA LYS A 142 39.31 9.92 -22.53
C LYS A 142 38.06 10.00 -23.40
N LEU A 143 38.22 10.41 -24.66
CA LEU A 143 37.12 10.42 -25.63
C LEU A 143 36.56 9.02 -25.85
N ASN A 144 37.42 8.02 -26.05
CA ASN A 144 36.99 6.64 -26.27
C ASN A 144 36.39 6.02 -25.02
N GLN A 145 36.93 6.33 -23.84
CA GLN A 145 36.36 5.89 -22.57
C GLN A 145 34.95 6.46 -22.37
N GLY A 146 34.75 7.76 -22.56
CA GLY A 146 33.44 8.40 -22.44
C GLY A 146 32.41 7.82 -23.41
N LYS A 147 32.80 7.63 -24.67
CA LYS A 147 31.97 6.95 -25.67
C LYS A 147 31.58 5.54 -25.23
N ARG A 148 32.53 4.74 -24.73
CA ARG A 148 32.26 3.37 -24.27
C ARG A 148 31.24 3.33 -23.13
N VAL A 149 31.35 4.27 -22.17
CA VAL A 149 30.39 4.39 -21.06
C VAL A 149 29.00 4.74 -21.59
N ILE A 150 28.89 5.72 -22.50
CA ILE A 150 27.61 6.12 -23.10
C ILE A 150 26.98 4.95 -23.85
N TYR A 151 27.74 4.26 -24.71
CA TYR A 151 27.24 3.10 -25.45
C TYR A 151 26.78 1.98 -24.51
N GLY A 152 27.56 1.68 -23.47
CA GLY A 152 27.19 0.69 -22.45
C GLY A 152 25.87 1.05 -21.76
N ALA A 153 25.68 2.30 -21.37
CA ALA A 153 24.44 2.77 -20.75
C ALA A 153 23.23 2.67 -21.70
N ILE A 154 23.38 3.07 -22.97
CA ILE A 154 22.32 2.97 -23.98
C ILE A 154 21.91 1.51 -24.21
N ILE A 155 22.89 0.62 -24.43
CA ILE A 155 22.64 -0.81 -24.66
C ILE A 155 21.94 -1.43 -23.44
N GLY A 156 22.38 -1.10 -22.23
CA GLY A 156 21.76 -1.60 -20.99
C GLY A 156 20.29 -1.20 -20.86
N VAL A 157 19.96 0.06 -21.16
CA VAL A 157 18.56 0.53 -21.15
C VAL A 157 17.74 -0.17 -22.22
N ILE A 158 18.23 -0.25 -23.46
CA ILE A 158 17.54 -0.95 -24.56
C ILE A 158 17.30 -2.42 -24.21
N PHE A 159 18.26 -3.09 -23.60
CA PHE A 159 18.14 -4.47 -23.17
C PHE A 159 17.05 -4.63 -22.10
N ALA A 160 17.03 -3.76 -21.09
CA ALA A 160 16.01 -3.78 -20.04
C ALA A 160 14.59 -3.56 -20.60
N PHE A 161 14.41 -2.60 -21.52
CA PHE A 161 13.13 -2.38 -22.20
C PHE A 161 12.71 -3.59 -23.05
N SER A 162 13.66 -4.20 -23.76
CA SER A 162 13.40 -5.36 -24.61
C SER A 162 12.97 -6.57 -23.81
N ALA A 163 13.56 -6.80 -22.63
CA ALA A 163 13.18 -7.89 -21.73
C ALA A 163 11.70 -7.81 -21.31
N VAL A 164 11.24 -6.62 -20.89
CA VAL A 164 9.84 -6.39 -20.50
C VAL A 164 8.91 -6.56 -21.68
N PHE A 165 9.28 -6.02 -22.84
CA PHE A 165 8.50 -6.14 -24.07
C PHE A 165 8.27 -7.60 -24.45
N ILE A 166 9.31 -8.43 -24.43
CA ILE A 166 9.22 -9.86 -24.73
C ILE A 166 8.31 -10.58 -23.73
N VAL A 167 8.47 -10.31 -22.42
CA VAL A 167 7.62 -10.93 -21.38
C VAL A 167 6.14 -10.57 -21.60
N ASN A 168 5.84 -9.30 -21.88
CA ASN A 168 4.46 -8.86 -22.13
C ASN A 168 3.88 -9.47 -23.42
N MET A 169 4.69 -9.60 -24.47
CA MET A 169 4.28 -10.23 -25.72
C MET A 169 3.93 -11.72 -25.53
N ILE A 170 4.70 -12.44 -24.72
CA ILE A 170 4.45 -13.86 -24.42
C ILE A 170 3.26 -14.01 -23.47
N ALA A 171 3.20 -13.20 -22.41
CA ALA A 171 2.13 -13.26 -21.40
C ALA A 171 0.74 -12.96 -22.01
N SER A 172 0.64 -11.96 -22.88
CA SER A 172 -0.61 -11.59 -23.55
C SER A 172 -1.07 -12.63 -24.59
N ASN A 173 -0.16 -13.17 -25.41
CA ASN A 173 -0.53 -14.05 -26.51
C ASN A 173 -0.64 -15.53 -26.12
N VAL A 174 0.15 -16.02 -25.16
CA VAL A 174 0.27 -17.47 -24.89
C VAL A 174 -0.54 -17.90 -23.66
N LEU A 175 -0.52 -17.12 -22.57
CA LEU A 175 -1.21 -17.51 -21.32
C LEU A 175 -2.61 -16.91 -21.14
N LYS A 176 -3.05 -15.99 -22.01
CA LYS A 176 -4.40 -15.35 -21.98
C LYS A 176 -4.88 -15.01 -20.55
N ILE A 177 -3.98 -14.48 -19.71
CA ILE A 177 -4.34 -14.12 -18.34
C ILE A 177 -5.16 -12.82 -18.43
N PRO A 178 -6.44 -12.82 -18.01
CA PRO A 178 -7.24 -11.59 -18.00
C PRO A 178 -6.64 -10.64 -16.94
N GLY A 179 -5.88 -9.65 -17.40
CA GLY A 179 -5.16 -8.70 -16.54
C GLY A 179 -3.97 -7.99 -17.18
N PHE A 180 -3.41 -8.52 -18.29
CA PHE A 180 -2.31 -7.87 -19.04
C PHE A 180 -2.76 -7.18 -20.34
N SER A 181 -4.07 -7.16 -20.62
CA SER A 181 -4.65 -6.36 -21.71
C SER A 181 -5.04 -4.98 -21.16
N GLN A 182 -4.07 -4.06 -21.13
CA GLN A 182 -4.35 -2.64 -21.23
C GLN A 182 -3.75 -2.13 -22.54
#